data_AF-A0A9Q0CM80-F1
#
_entry.id   AF-A0A9Q0CM80-F1
#
_cell.length_a   1.000
_cell.length_b   1.000
_cell.length_c   1.000
_cell.angle_alpha   90.00
_cell.angle_beta   90.00
_cell.angle_gamma   90.00
#
_symmetry.space_group_name_H-M   'P 1'
#
loop_
_entity.id
_entity.type
_entity.pdbx_description
1 polymer ?
#
loop_
_entity_poly.entity_id
_entity_poly.type
_entity_poly.pdbx_seq_one_letter_code
_entity_poly.pdbx_strand_id
1 'polypeptide(L)'
;MGSEDDRLRKPSQQSTTMRTKLKILLLIVSTNIISIYLFSGAVLNINWPENAPRIHLWDNERLLRELNLTRYKLSHAQSSLSDLESKCSTSNALLESLLTELGRVHGDKAVSDELNGWPDELFGELKLAAGPHKLPLGFTSNIGSDELYPTMGMGCRNFQPEVIEYMTYEPGQECPSDDVFAQRLMLKGCEPLPRRRCKPKSPKNYVEPDAVPASLWKIPPDSSIIWDPYTCKNYTCLVNRGKAKGSYDCKDCFDLRGREKVRWLIENGKLDFSIDNVLKSKPAGTIRIGLDIGGGTGSFAARMRERNITIVTSSMNFDGPFNNFIASRGLVPLHISIAHRLPFVDGVLDIVHSMHVLSNWIPDTMFEFALYDIYRVLRPGGLFWLDHFFCLGNQLNSTYVPVFDKIGFKKVRWHAGRKLDRGIEKNEWYISALLEKPMY
;
A
#
# COMPACT_ATOMS: atom_id res chain seq x y z
N MET A 1 51.90 60.20 66.67
CA MET A 1 52.49 61.49 66.25
C MET A 1 52.60 61.47 64.73
N GLY A 2 51.85 62.34 64.04
CA GLY A 2 51.93 62.66 62.59
C GLY A 2 51.60 61.50 61.64
N SER A 3 50.91 61.65 60.52
CA SER A 3 50.54 62.82 59.71
C SER A 3 49.34 62.46 58.85
N GLU A 4 48.55 63.48 58.52
CA GLU A 4 47.45 63.45 57.55
C GLU A 4 47.90 63.01 56.16
N ASP A 5 46.97 62.38 55.41
CA ASP A 5 46.77 62.74 54.00
C ASP A 5 45.31 62.49 53.54
N ASP A 6 44.94 63.26 52.53
CA ASP A 6 43.63 63.81 52.18
C ASP A 6 42.67 62.86 51.40
N ARG A 7 41.35 63.14 51.42
CA ARG A 7 40.34 62.88 50.32
C ARG A 7 38.86 63.20 50.69
N LEU A 8 38.40 64.36 50.19
CA LEU A 8 37.20 64.66 49.35
C LEU A 8 35.73 64.35 49.78
N ARG A 9 34.91 65.43 49.77
CA ARG A 9 33.43 65.57 49.85
C ARG A 9 32.66 65.14 48.57
N LYS A 10 31.40 64.63 48.69
CA LYS A 10 30.12 65.34 48.36
C LYS A 10 28.82 64.47 48.48
N PRO A 11 27.62 65.11 48.62
CA PRO A 11 26.35 64.50 49.06
C PRO A 11 25.25 64.39 47.97
N SER A 12 24.06 63.90 48.37
CA SER A 12 22.70 63.99 47.77
C SER A 12 22.15 62.73 47.09
N GLN A 13 20.88 62.33 47.39
CA GLN A 13 19.94 61.72 46.43
C GLN A 13 18.55 61.27 46.92
N GLN A 14 18.20 61.29 48.21
CA GLN A 14 16.95 60.63 48.66
C GLN A 14 15.65 61.48 48.64
N SER A 15 15.72 62.81 48.70
CA SER A 15 14.51 63.67 48.83
C SER A 15 13.81 63.96 47.48
N THR A 16 14.55 63.99 46.38
CA THR A 16 14.04 64.36 45.05
C THR A 16 13.21 63.25 44.38
N THR A 17 13.49 61.99 44.68
CA THR A 17 12.91 60.80 44.02
C THR A 17 11.43 60.56 44.33
N MET A 18 10.96 60.92 45.53
CA MET A 18 9.55 60.81 45.92
C MET A 18 8.65 61.80 45.16
N ARG A 19 9.10 63.05 45.00
CA ARG A 19 8.34 64.10 44.30
C ARG A 19 8.22 63.84 42.80
N THR A 20 9.25 63.26 42.16
CA THR A 20 9.18 62.90 40.73
C THR A 20 8.25 61.71 40.50
N LYS A 21 8.27 60.69 41.36
CA LYS A 21 7.37 59.53 41.24
C LYS A 21 5.90 59.92 41.38
N LEU A 22 5.56 60.83 42.30
CA LEU A 22 4.18 61.32 42.44
C LEU A 22 3.71 62.14 41.24
N LYS A 23 4.58 62.96 40.64
CA LYS A 23 4.27 63.71 39.40
C LYS A 23 4.04 62.78 38.21
N ILE A 24 4.84 61.72 38.08
CA ILE A 24 4.66 60.72 37.02
C ILE A 24 3.35 59.95 37.22
N LEU A 25 3.01 59.58 38.45
CA LEU A 25 1.75 58.90 38.75
C LEU A 25 0.54 59.80 38.43
N LEU A 26 0.58 61.07 38.84
CA LEU A 26 -0.47 62.04 38.50
C LEU A 26 -0.59 62.26 36.99
N LEU A 27 0.55 62.31 36.27
CA LEU A 27 0.55 62.42 34.82
C LEU A 27 -0.14 61.20 34.18
N ILE A 28 0.25 59.99 34.58
CA ILE A 28 -0.31 58.74 34.06
C ILE A 28 -1.81 58.62 34.36
N VAL A 29 -2.23 59.01 35.57
CA VAL A 29 -3.66 58.99 35.94
C VAL A 29 -4.41 60.03 35.13
N SER A 30 -3.88 61.24 34.97
CA SER A 30 -4.53 62.28 34.18
C SER A 30 -4.63 61.93 32.70
N THR A 31 -3.59 61.34 32.10
CA THR A 31 -3.62 60.93 30.70
C THR A 31 -4.58 59.76 30.48
N ASN A 32 -4.61 58.77 31.37
CA ASN A 32 -5.59 57.69 31.28
C ASN A 32 -7.02 58.16 31.49
N ILE A 33 -7.28 59.10 32.41
CA ILE A 33 -8.62 59.67 32.60
C ILE A 33 -9.05 60.44 31.35
N ILE A 34 -8.16 61.25 30.75
CA ILE A 34 -8.44 61.97 29.50
C ILE A 34 -8.66 61.01 28.34
N SER A 35 -7.87 59.94 28.23
CA SER A 35 -8.07 58.90 27.21
C SER A 35 -9.41 58.20 27.39
N ILE A 36 -9.75 57.77 28.61
CA ILE A 36 -11.06 57.18 28.89
C ILE A 36 -12.17 58.16 28.51
N TYR A 37 -12.04 59.45 28.86
CA TYR A 37 -13.04 60.48 28.52
C TYR A 37 -13.20 60.71 27.01
N LEU A 38 -12.10 60.71 26.25
CA LEU A 38 -12.11 60.88 24.80
C LEU A 38 -12.70 59.66 24.08
N PHE A 39 -12.53 58.45 24.63
CA PHE A 39 -12.99 57.20 24.02
C PHE A 39 -14.32 56.69 24.58
N SER A 40 -14.85 57.24 25.67
CA SER A 40 -16.15 56.86 26.26
C SER A 40 -17.36 57.60 25.66
N GLY A 41 -17.15 58.47 24.67
CA GLY A 41 -18.25 59.09 23.90
C GLY A 41 -19.12 60.10 24.65
N ALA A 42 -18.66 60.67 25.76
CA ALA A 42 -19.40 61.69 26.50
C ALA A 42 -19.28 63.06 25.80
N VAL A 43 -20.40 63.64 25.36
CA VAL A 43 -20.46 64.94 24.68
C VAL A 43 -20.40 66.08 25.71
N LEU A 44 -19.32 66.87 25.69
CA LEU A 44 -19.20 68.10 26.48
C LEU A 44 -19.83 69.28 25.70
N ASN A 45 -20.85 69.92 26.29
CA ASN A 45 -21.41 71.16 25.75
C ASN A 45 -20.60 72.35 26.31
N ILE A 46 -19.54 72.74 25.60
CA ILE A 46 -18.67 73.87 25.97
C ILE A 46 -18.92 75.03 24.99
N ASN A 47 -19.38 76.17 25.49
CA ASN A 47 -19.49 77.41 24.71
C ASN A 47 -18.08 77.93 24.35
N TRP A 48 -17.75 77.87 23.07
CA TRP A 48 -16.46 78.32 22.53
C TRP A 48 -16.57 79.75 21.97
N PRO A 49 -15.53 80.61 22.09
CA PRO A 49 -15.53 81.96 21.49
C PRO A 49 -15.47 81.89 19.95
N GLU A 50 -16.05 82.89 19.28
CA GLU A 50 -16.37 82.91 17.83
C GLU A 50 -15.19 82.70 16.85
N ASN A 51 -13.93 82.75 17.30
CA ASN A 51 -12.76 82.71 16.41
C ASN A 51 -11.85 81.47 16.55
N ALA A 52 -12.32 80.36 17.12
CA ALA A 52 -11.52 79.12 17.20
C ALA A 52 -11.73 78.20 15.97
N PRO A 53 -10.66 77.61 15.40
CA PRO A 53 -10.79 76.65 14.32
C PRO A 53 -11.42 75.34 14.84
N ARG A 54 -12.58 74.97 14.31
CA ARG A 54 -13.25 73.70 14.61
C ARG A 54 -12.51 72.56 13.92
N ILE A 55 -11.69 71.82 14.68
CA ILE A 55 -11.12 70.56 14.22
C ILE A 55 -12.17 69.45 14.47
N HIS A 56 -12.91 69.06 13.44
CA HIS A 56 -13.81 67.90 13.46
C HIS A 56 -12.97 66.62 13.47
N LEU A 57 -12.63 66.13 14.67
CA LEU A 57 -11.71 64.99 14.81
C LEU A 57 -12.36 63.62 14.56
N TRP A 58 -13.69 63.51 14.50
CA TRP A 58 -14.40 62.25 14.25
C TRP A 58 -15.69 62.52 13.46
N ASP A 59 -15.75 62.03 12.23
CA ASP A 59 -16.91 62.18 11.34
C ASP A 59 -17.96 61.12 11.73
N ASN A 60 -18.65 61.34 12.86
CA ASN A 60 -19.61 60.41 13.46
C ASN A 60 -20.69 59.95 12.48
N GLU A 61 -21.08 60.79 11.50
CA GLU A 61 -22.04 60.42 10.48
C GLU A 61 -21.53 59.34 9.53
N ARG A 62 -20.24 59.35 9.19
CA ARG A 62 -19.62 58.35 8.32
C ARG A 62 -19.55 57.00 9.02
N LEU A 63 -19.13 56.99 10.29
CA LEU A 63 -19.10 55.79 11.14
C LEU A 63 -20.51 55.21 11.36
N LEU A 64 -21.51 56.06 11.60
CA LEU A 64 -22.91 55.64 11.71
C LEU A 64 -23.47 55.08 10.40
N ARG A 65 -23.12 55.66 9.25
CA ARG A 65 -23.46 55.10 7.94
C ARG A 65 -22.80 53.75 7.71
N GLU A 66 -21.52 53.61 8.00
CA GLU A 66 -20.80 52.33 7.86
C GLU A 66 -21.37 51.27 8.81
N LEU A 67 -21.72 51.62 10.05
CA LEU A 67 -22.36 50.71 11.00
C LEU A 67 -23.73 50.23 10.49
N ASN A 68 -24.56 51.15 10.01
CA ASN A 68 -25.88 50.81 9.45
C ASN A 68 -25.77 49.97 8.17
N LEU A 69 -24.80 50.27 7.31
CA LEU A 69 -24.54 49.53 6.09
C LEU A 69 -24.00 48.12 6.39
N THR A 70 -23.17 47.98 7.42
CA THR A 70 -22.68 46.68 7.90
C THR A 70 -23.80 45.86 8.54
N ARG A 71 -24.69 46.50 9.31
CA ARG A 71 -25.87 45.86 9.90
C ARG A 71 -26.84 45.34 8.83
N TYR A 72 -27.05 46.12 7.77
CA TYR A 72 -27.84 45.72 6.61
C TYR A 72 -27.21 44.54 5.86
N LYS A 73 -25.89 44.60 5.60
CA LYS A 73 -25.15 43.48 4.98
C LYS A 73 -25.22 42.21 5.81
N LEU A 74 -25.12 42.32 7.14
CA LEU A 74 -25.21 41.18 8.04
C LEU A 74 -26.60 40.54 8.03
N SER A 75 -27.67 41.35 8.09
CA SER A 75 -29.03 40.81 8.03
C SER A 75 -29.32 40.16 6.67
N HIS A 76 -28.80 40.74 5.58
CA HIS A 76 -28.93 40.13 4.26
C HIS A 76 -28.17 38.81 4.17
N ALA A 77 -26.93 38.75 4.66
CA ALA A 77 -26.15 37.51 4.70
C ALA A 77 -26.81 36.42 5.55
N GLN A 78 -27.38 36.77 6.71
CA GLN A 78 -28.15 35.84 7.56
C GLN A 78 -29.38 35.30 6.83
N SER A 79 -30.10 36.15 6.11
CA SER A 79 -31.25 35.73 5.30
C SER A 79 -30.83 34.79 4.17
N SER A 80 -29.73 35.09 3.47
CA SER A 80 -29.19 34.22 2.41
C SER A 80 -28.73 32.87 2.96
N LEU A 81 -28.16 32.84 4.18
CA LEU A 81 -27.67 31.62 4.82
C LEU A 81 -28.84 30.71 5.23
N SER A 82 -29.91 31.29 5.78
CA SER A 82 -31.15 30.57 6.09
C SER A 82 -31.83 30.02 4.82
N ASP A 83 -31.85 30.81 3.74
CA ASP A 83 -32.39 30.35 2.44
C ASP A 83 -31.53 29.21 1.85
N LEU A 84 -30.20 29.28 1.99
CA LEU A 84 -29.30 28.22 1.55
C LEU A 84 -29.46 26.94 2.39
N GLU A 85 -29.59 27.04 3.70
CA GLU A 85 -29.89 25.90 4.59
C GLU A 85 -31.22 25.24 4.22
N SER A 86 -32.26 26.03 3.95
CA SER A 86 -33.56 25.52 3.50
C SER A 86 -33.46 24.78 2.16
N LYS A 87 -32.75 25.37 1.19
CA LYS A 87 -32.48 24.74 -0.12
C LYS A 87 -31.67 23.45 0.03
N CYS A 88 -30.64 23.44 0.87
CA CYS A 88 -29.82 22.27 1.12
C CYS A 88 -30.64 21.14 1.78
N SER A 89 -31.46 21.47 2.78
CA SER A 89 -32.38 20.50 3.40
C SER A 89 -33.39 19.95 2.41
N THR A 90 -33.91 20.77 1.49
CA THR A 90 -34.86 20.32 0.47
C THR A 90 -34.17 19.43 -0.56
N SER A 91 -32.98 19.81 -1.04
CA SER A 91 -32.18 18.95 -1.92
C SER A 91 -31.82 17.61 -1.27
N ASN A 92 -31.50 17.60 0.03
CA ASN A 92 -31.19 16.37 0.74
C ASN A 92 -32.43 15.47 0.86
N ALA A 93 -33.59 16.03 1.18
CA ALA A 93 -34.85 15.29 1.21
C ALA A 93 -35.25 14.75 -0.17
N LEU A 94 -34.98 15.51 -1.23
CA LEU A 94 -35.23 15.09 -2.62
C LEU A 94 -34.27 13.98 -3.05
N LEU A 95 -33.01 14.04 -2.61
CA LEU A 95 -32.02 12.99 -2.83
C LEU A 95 -32.43 11.69 -2.12
N GLU A 96 -32.81 11.76 -0.84
CA GLU A 96 -33.32 10.61 -0.07
C GLU A 96 -34.55 9.99 -0.72
N SER A 97 -35.49 10.82 -1.18
CA SER A 97 -36.68 10.36 -1.92
C SER A 97 -36.32 9.71 -3.26
N LEU A 98 -35.40 10.31 -4.02
CA LEU A 98 -34.91 9.75 -5.28
C LEU A 98 -34.15 8.44 -5.06
N LEU A 99 -33.33 8.33 -4.02
CA LEU A 99 -32.62 7.10 -3.65
C LEU A 99 -33.60 6.00 -3.24
N THR A 100 -34.63 6.36 -2.47
CA THR A 100 -35.71 5.44 -2.07
C THR A 100 -36.48 4.93 -3.29
N GLU A 101 -36.83 5.82 -4.22
CA GLU A 101 -37.58 5.43 -5.42
C GLU A 101 -36.70 4.73 -6.46
N LEU A 102 -35.41 5.05 -6.54
CA LEU A 102 -34.42 4.29 -7.31
C LEU A 102 -34.28 2.86 -6.75
N GLY A 103 -34.24 2.68 -5.43
CA GLY A 103 -34.26 1.36 -4.79
C GLY A 103 -35.55 0.58 -5.10
N ARG A 104 -36.69 1.28 -5.15
CA ARG A 104 -37.99 0.69 -5.53
C ARG A 104 -38.05 0.29 -7.01
N VAL A 105 -37.49 1.12 -7.91
CA VAL A 105 -37.49 0.91 -9.37
C VAL A 105 -36.44 -0.12 -9.80
N HIS A 106 -35.31 -0.24 -9.08
CA HIS A 106 -34.33 -1.32 -9.29
C HIS A 106 -34.81 -2.70 -8.82
N GLY A 107 -35.98 -2.78 -8.17
CA GLY A 107 -36.49 -4.05 -7.70
C GLY A 107 -35.61 -4.63 -6.60
N ASP A 108 -35.31 -3.83 -5.58
CA ASP A 108 -34.92 -4.37 -4.28
C ASP A 108 -36.13 -5.12 -3.71
N LYS A 109 -36.32 -6.37 -4.16
CA LYS A 109 -36.53 -7.41 -3.18
C LYS A 109 -35.39 -7.20 -2.19
N ALA A 110 -35.71 -6.85 -0.96
CA ALA A 110 -34.83 -7.19 0.15
C ALA A 110 -34.58 -8.69 0.02
N VAL A 111 -33.53 -9.06 -0.69
CA VAL A 111 -32.86 -10.33 -0.46
C VAL A 111 -32.43 -10.16 0.97
N SER A 112 -33.06 -10.91 1.87
CA SER A 112 -32.55 -11.04 3.22
C SER A 112 -31.10 -11.49 3.08
N ASP A 113 -30.16 -10.56 3.22
CA ASP A 113 -28.74 -10.85 3.28
C ASP A 113 -28.40 -11.46 4.66
N GLU A 114 -29.33 -12.23 5.22
CA GLU A 114 -29.23 -12.92 6.51
C GLU A 114 -28.00 -13.84 6.55
N LEU A 115 -27.57 -14.31 5.37
CA LEU A 115 -26.41 -15.18 5.19
C LEU A 115 -25.16 -14.43 4.69
N ASN A 116 -25.17 -13.10 4.62
CA ASN A 116 -24.06 -12.28 4.07
C ASN A 116 -23.55 -12.82 2.72
N GLY A 117 -24.45 -13.24 1.84
CA GLY A 117 -24.20 -13.88 0.55
C GLY A 117 -23.52 -15.26 0.57
N TRP A 118 -23.58 -16.02 1.67
CA TRP A 118 -23.25 -17.46 1.70
C TRP A 118 -24.45 -18.32 1.27
N PRO A 119 -24.22 -19.48 0.60
CA PRO A 119 -25.30 -20.41 0.25
C PRO A 119 -26.09 -20.93 1.46
N ASP A 120 -25.39 -21.30 2.55
CA ASP A 120 -26.00 -21.81 3.79
C ASP A 120 -25.44 -21.10 5.03
N GLU A 121 -26.14 -21.21 6.17
CA GLU A 121 -25.70 -20.66 7.46
C GLU A 121 -24.33 -21.20 7.89
N LEU A 122 -23.47 -20.28 8.36
CA LEU A 122 -22.13 -20.62 8.82
C LEU A 122 -22.14 -21.05 10.28
N PHE A 123 -21.39 -22.11 10.59
CA PHE A 123 -21.21 -22.63 11.95
C PHE A 123 -19.73 -22.85 12.29
N GLY A 124 -19.42 -22.95 13.59
CA GLY A 124 -18.09 -23.34 14.09
C GLY A 124 -16.94 -22.42 13.66
N GLU A 125 -15.80 -23.03 13.33
CA GLU A 125 -14.58 -22.33 12.88
C GLU A 125 -14.80 -21.51 11.61
N LEU A 126 -15.64 -21.99 10.69
CA LEU A 126 -15.93 -21.25 9.47
C LEU A 126 -16.64 -19.93 9.76
N LYS A 127 -17.64 -19.92 10.65
CA LYS A 127 -18.31 -18.68 11.08
C LYS A 127 -17.30 -17.69 11.68
N LEU A 128 -16.35 -18.18 12.47
CA LEU A 128 -15.32 -17.36 13.10
C LEU A 128 -14.25 -16.86 12.13
N ALA A 129 -14.01 -17.54 11.01
CA ALA A 129 -13.03 -17.07 10.03
C ALA A 129 -13.63 -16.18 8.95
N ALA A 130 -14.95 -16.25 8.78
CA ALA A 130 -15.70 -15.61 7.71
C ALA A 130 -16.56 -14.44 8.13
N GLY A 131 -17.14 -14.55 9.31
CA GLY A 131 -18.13 -13.61 9.80
C GLY A 131 -17.48 -12.31 10.27
N PRO A 132 -18.29 -11.24 10.37
CA PRO A 132 -17.85 -10.02 11.00
C PRO A 132 -17.46 -10.26 12.48
N HIS A 133 -16.42 -9.59 12.93
CA HIS A 133 -15.98 -9.57 14.31
C HIS A 133 -16.22 -8.20 14.93
N LYS A 134 -17.02 -8.15 16.01
CA LYS A 134 -17.23 -6.93 16.80
C LYS A 134 -15.91 -6.37 17.33
N LEU A 135 -15.71 -5.08 17.14
CA LEU A 135 -14.60 -4.34 17.70
C LEU A 135 -14.78 -4.22 19.23
N PRO A 136 -13.74 -4.49 20.03
CA PRO A 136 -13.83 -4.41 21.49
C PRO A 136 -14.22 -3.03 22.02
N LEU A 137 -13.94 -1.96 21.26
CA LEU A 137 -14.20 -0.57 21.63
C LEU A 137 -15.38 0.04 20.86
N GLY A 138 -16.15 -0.77 20.13
CA GLY A 138 -17.24 -0.31 19.29
C GLY A 138 -16.77 0.41 18.02
N PHE A 139 -17.63 1.30 17.51
CA PHE A 139 -17.44 1.98 16.23
C PHE A 139 -16.15 2.81 16.18
N THR A 140 -15.45 2.75 15.04
CA THR A 140 -14.29 3.62 14.76
C THR A 140 -14.39 4.26 13.39
N SER A 141 -14.14 5.58 13.32
CA SER A 141 -14.17 6.36 12.08
C SER A 141 -13.13 5.92 11.04
N ASN A 142 -12.03 5.29 11.48
CA ASN A 142 -10.99 4.81 10.57
C ASN A 142 -11.44 3.63 9.71
N ILE A 143 -12.37 2.82 10.23
CA ILE A 143 -12.95 1.66 9.55
C ILE A 143 -14.36 2.00 9.04
N GLY A 144 -15.05 2.94 9.70
CA GLY A 144 -16.44 3.29 9.42
C GLY A 144 -17.43 2.22 9.90
N SER A 145 -17.04 1.37 10.85
CA SER A 145 -17.83 0.26 11.37
C SER A 145 -17.46 -0.07 12.82
N ASP A 146 -18.35 -0.73 13.57
CA ASP A 146 -18.06 -1.40 14.85
C ASP A 146 -17.68 -2.88 14.65
N GLU A 147 -17.53 -3.33 13.39
CA GLU A 147 -17.22 -4.70 13.01
C GLU A 147 -16.06 -4.77 12.00
N LEU A 148 -15.20 -5.77 12.16
CA LEU A 148 -14.10 -6.12 11.26
C LEU A 148 -14.49 -7.33 10.42
N TYR A 149 -14.39 -7.18 9.10
CA TYR A 149 -14.61 -8.28 8.17
C TYR A 149 -13.28 -8.96 7.82
N PRO A 150 -13.15 -10.28 8.02
CA PRO A 150 -12.02 -11.02 7.51
C PRO A 150 -11.91 -10.88 5.99
N THR A 151 -10.69 -10.74 5.49
CA THR A 151 -10.46 -10.74 4.04
C THR A 151 -10.63 -12.18 3.55
N MET A 152 -11.78 -12.44 2.94
CA MET A 152 -12.07 -13.70 2.27
C MET A 152 -12.52 -13.40 0.85
N GLY A 153 -11.83 -14.00 -0.11
CA GLY A 153 -12.18 -13.87 -1.52
C GLY A 153 -13.61 -14.37 -1.75
N MET A 154 -14.42 -13.59 -2.48
CA MET A 154 -15.79 -13.95 -2.85
C MET A 154 -15.90 -15.34 -3.49
N GLY A 155 -14.84 -15.79 -4.19
CA GLY A 155 -14.78 -17.12 -4.78
C GLY A 155 -14.97 -18.26 -3.78
N CYS A 156 -14.58 -18.10 -2.51
CA CYS A 156 -14.78 -19.14 -1.49
C CYS A 156 -16.22 -19.56 -1.28
N ARG A 157 -17.16 -18.62 -1.46
CA ARG A 157 -18.58 -18.85 -1.21
C ARG A 157 -19.16 -19.92 -2.14
N ASN A 158 -18.56 -20.07 -3.33
CA ASN A 158 -18.96 -21.08 -4.32
C ASN A 158 -18.49 -22.50 -3.96
N PHE A 159 -17.64 -22.65 -2.95
CA PHE A 159 -17.02 -23.92 -2.54
C PHE A 159 -17.23 -24.19 -1.04
N GLN A 160 -18.42 -23.83 -0.52
CA GLN A 160 -18.75 -23.96 0.89
C GLN A 160 -18.47 -25.36 1.46
N PRO A 161 -18.81 -26.49 0.80
CA PRO A 161 -18.49 -27.82 1.31
C PRO A 161 -16.99 -28.04 1.52
N GLU A 162 -16.16 -27.68 0.54
CA GLU A 162 -14.70 -27.81 0.66
C GLU A 162 -14.12 -26.86 1.71
N VAL A 163 -14.70 -25.67 1.87
CA VAL A 163 -14.28 -24.73 2.91
C VAL A 163 -14.66 -25.25 4.31
N ILE A 164 -15.82 -25.88 4.48
CA ILE A 164 -16.21 -26.55 5.74
C ILE A 164 -15.23 -27.69 6.07
N GLU A 165 -14.91 -28.53 5.08
CA GLU A 165 -13.91 -29.58 5.23
C GLU A 165 -12.55 -29.00 5.65
N TYR A 166 -12.09 -27.94 4.97
CA TYR A 166 -10.84 -27.26 5.30
C TYR A 166 -10.83 -26.70 6.73
N MET A 167 -11.97 -26.20 7.21
CA MET A 167 -12.10 -25.64 8.57
C MET A 167 -12.40 -26.70 9.64
N THR A 168 -12.40 -27.98 9.29
CA THR A 168 -12.55 -29.07 10.25
C THR A 168 -11.20 -29.43 10.87
N TYR A 169 -10.90 -28.83 12.03
CA TYR A 169 -9.72 -29.13 12.83
C TYR A 169 -10.00 -28.85 14.32
N GLU A 170 -9.19 -29.42 15.20
CA GLU A 170 -9.29 -29.15 16.65
C GLU A 170 -8.45 -27.91 17.04
N PRO A 171 -9.07 -26.84 17.57
CA PRO A 171 -8.33 -25.68 18.05
C PRO A 171 -7.31 -26.06 19.14
N GLY A 172 -6.08 -25.56 19.01
CA GLY A 172 -4.96 -25.81 19.91
C GLY A 172 -4.08 -27.01 19.55
N GLN A 173 -4.57 -27.91 18.68
CA GLN A 173 -3.86 -29.11 18.22
C GLN A 173 -3.01 -28.84 16.97
N GLU A 174 -2.32 -29.88 16.50
CA GLU A 174 -1.58 -29.85 15.23
C GLU A 174 -2.53 -29.66 14.04
N CYS A 175 -2.15 -28.80 13.09
CA CYS A 175 -2.92 -28.60 11.86
C CYS A 175 -2.88 -29.86 10.98
N PRO A 176 -4.01 -30.24 10.34
CA PRO A 176 -4.00 -31.25 9.29
C PRO A 176 -2.98 -30.94 8.18
N SER A 177 -2.34 -31.97 7.64
CA SER A 177 -1.33 -31.86 6.58
C SER A 177 -1.97 -31.87 5.19
N ASP A 178 -2.66 -30.79 4.85
CA ASP A 178 -3.48 -30.66 3.64
C ASP A 178 -3.14 -29.40 2.82
N ASP A 179 -1.87 -29.03 2.75
CA ASP A 179 -1.38 -27.86 1.99
C ASP A 179 -1.85 -27.84 0.52
N VAL A 180 -1.94 -29.01 -0.12
CA VAL A 180 -2.45 -29.14 -1.50
C VAL A 180 -3.93 -28.74 -1.57
N PHE A 181 -4.72 -29.09 -0.56
CA PHE A 181 -6.13 -28.73 -0.49
C PHE A 181 -6.31 -27.23 -0.25
N ALA A 182 -5.55 -26.65 0.69
CA ALA A 182 -5.51 -25.22 0.94
C ALA A 182 -5.12 -24.42 -0.33
N GLN A 183 -4.07 -24.87 -1.02
CA GLN A 183 -3.63 -24.27 -2.28
C GLN A 183 -4.70 -24.35 -3.36
N ARG A 184 -5.42 -25.48 -3.48
CA ARG A 184 -6.52 -25.63 -4.44
C ARG A 184 -7.65 -24.64 -4.17
N LEU A 185 -8.01 -24.42 -2.90
CA LEU A 185 -8.97 -23.38 -2.53
C LEU A 185 -8.47 -22.00 -2.93
N MET A 186 -7.19 -21.69 -2.65
CA MET A 186 -6.59 -20.41 -3.01
C MET A 186 -6.64 -20.15 -4.53
N LEU A 187 -6.34 -21.17 -5.34
CA LEU A 187 -6.42 -21.10 -6.80
C LEU A 187 -7.86 -20.95 -7.32
N LYS A 188 -8.86 -21.37 -6.55
CA LYS A 188 -10.29 -21.17 -6.83
C LYS A 188 -10.79 -19.77 -6.45
N GLY A 189 -9.90 -18.87 -6.01
CA GLY A 189 -10.26 -17.50 -5.62
C GLY A 189 -10.65 -17.36 -4.16
N CYS A 190 -10.34 -18.35 -3.32
CA CYS A 190 -10.23 -18.11 -1.90
C CYS A 190 -8.99 -17.26 -1.61
N GLU A 191 -9.12 -16.24 -0.77
CA GLU A 191 -7.92 -15.73 -0.11
C GLU A 191 -7.33 -16.83 0.78
N PRO A 192 -6.01 -16.89 1.00
CA PRO A 192 -5.39 -17.94 1.79
C PRO A 192 -6.09 -18.02 3.15
N LEU A 193 -6.95 -19.04 3.30
CA LEU A 193 -7.79 -19.23 4.47
C LEU A 193 -6.86 -19.58 5.62
N PRO A 194 -6.61 -18.67 6.58
CA PRO A 194 -5.65 -19.00 7.60
C PRO A 194 -6.36 -19.89 8.63
N ARG A 195 -5.89 -21.14 8.80
CA ARG A 195 -6.13 -21.83 10.07
C ARG A 195 -5.34 -21.10 11.15
N ARG A 196 -6.01 -20.22 11.90
CA ARG A 196 -5.39 -19.37 12.93
C ARG A 196 -5.28 -20.04 14.29
N ARG A 197 -6.01 -21.14 14.51
CA ARG A 197 -6.17 -21.75 15.83
C ARG A 197 -5.55 -23.14 15.97
N CYS A 198 -4.89 -23.67 14.95
CA CYS A 198 -4.05 -24.88 15.07
C CYS A 198 -2.57 -24.52 14.96
N LYS A 199 -1.71 -25.45 15.39
CA LYS A 199 -0.25 -25.31 15.34
C LYS A 199 0.28 -26.02 14.09
N PRO A 200 1.02 -25.34 13.20
CA PRO A 200 1.65 -26.02 12.08
C PRO A 200 2.53 -27.16 12.58
N LYS A 201 2.45 -28.31 11.90
CA LYS A 201 3.31 -29.46 12.19
C LYS A 201 4.78 -29.05 12.05
N SER A 202 5.62 -29.57 12.94
CA SER A 202 7.07 -29.36 12.88
C SER A 202 7.77 -30.53 12.19
N PRO A 203 8.78 -30.29 11.35
CA PRO A 203 9.55 -31.37 10.73
C PRO A 203 10.37 -32.12 11.78
N LYS A 204 10.50 -33.44 11.59
CA LYS A 204 11.29 -34.30 12.49
C LYS A 204 12.78 -34.03 12.29
N ASN A 205 13.53 -33.93 13.39
CA ASN A 205 14.97 -33.67 13.37
C ASN A 205 15.36 -32.39 12.63
N TYR A 206 14.56 -31.32 12.83
CA TYR A 206 14.83 -30.02 12.24
C TYR A 206 16.26 -29.54 12.53
N VAL A 207 16.91 -28.98 11.52
CA VAL A 207 18.22 -28.37 11.61
C VAL A 207 18.11 -26.92 11.17
N GLU A 208 18.74 -26.02 11.92
CA GLU A 208 18.79 -24.61 11.56
C GLU A 208 19.45 -24.40 10.18
N PRO A 209 18.96 -23.44 9.39
CA PRO A 209 19.48 -23.19 8.05
C PRO A 209 20.90 -22.61 8.09
N ASP A 210 21.68 -22.86 7.04
CA ASP A 210 23.00 -22.25 6.88
C ASP A 210 22.90 -20.71 6.80
N ALA A 211 23.94 -20.02 7.28
CA ALA A 211 24.01 -18.56 7.19
C ALA A 211 24.17 -18.08 5.74
N VAL A 212 23.65 -16.89 5.45
CA VAL A 212 23.92 -16.16 4.19
C VAL A 212 25.40 -15.73 4.19
N PRO A 213 26.17 -15.92 3.10
CA PRO A 213 25.71 -16.25 1.75
C PRO A 213 25.68 -17.74 1.40
N ALA A 214 26.14 -18.64 2.28
CA ALA A 214 26.26 -20.07 1.97
C ALA A 214 24.90 -20.71 1.61
N SER A 215 23.84 -20.34 2.31
CA SER A 215 22.48 -20.84 2.06
C SER A 215 21.90 -20.45 0.70
N LEU A 216 22.41 -19.41 0.03
CA LEU A 216 21.86 -18.96 -1.25
C LEU A 216 21.96 -20.02 -2.36
N TRP A 217 22.99 -20.86 -2.32
CA TRP A 217 23.28 -21.87 -3.35
C TRP A 217 23.51 -23.27 -2.80
N LYS A 218 23.05 -23.53 -1.57
CA LYS A 218 23.12 -24.84 -0.92
C LYS A 218 21.72 -25.41 -0.79
N ILE A 219 21.58 -26.71 -1.10
CA ILE A 219 20.34 -27.44 -0.87
C ILE A 219 20.23 -27.67 0.66
N PRO A 220 19.12 -27.26 1.30
CA PRO A 220 18.91 -27.48 2.73
C PRO A 220 18.77 -28.98 3.04
N PRO A 221 18.94 -29.40 4.31
CA PRO A 221 18.74 -30.79 4.72
C PRO A 221 17.29 -31.21 4.51
N ASP A 222 17.04 -32.50 4.23
CA ASP A 222 15.67 -33.02 4.04
C ASP A 222 14.80 -32.85 5.29
N SER A 223 15.39 -32.63 6.48
CA SER A 223 14.65 -32.34 7.71
C SER A 223 14.20 -30.88 7.85
N SER A 224 14.43 -30.02 6.85
CA SER A 224 14.02 -28.61 6.89
C SER A 224 12.51 -28.41 6.73
N ILE A 225 11.78 -29.41 6.21
CA ILE A 225 10.37 -29.32 5.86
C ILE A 225 9.61 -30.62 6.11
N ILE A 226 8.29 -30.55 5.95
CA ILE A 226 7.39 -31.71 5.92
C ILE A 226 7.16 -32.12 4.46
N TRP A 227 7.32 -33.42 4.19
CA TRP A 227 7.23 -33.98 2.84
C TRP A 227 5.88 -34.62 2.52
N ASP A 228 4.99 -34.75 3.51
CA ASP A 228 3.68 -35.39 3.38
C ASP A 228 2.90 -34.91 2.13
N PRO A 229 2.82 -33.60 1.82
CA PRO A 229 2.01 -33.09 0.70
C PRO A 229 2.59 -33.33 -0.69
N TYR A 230 3.86 -33.73 -0.82
CA TYR A 230 4.59 -33.75 -2.09
C TYR A 230 4.87 -35.17 -2.58
N THR A 231 4.93 -35.37 -3.89
CA THR A 231 5.28 -36.67 -4.49
C THR A 231 6.72 -37.07 -4.17
N CYS A 232 7.64 -36.11 -4.27
CA CYS A 232 9.02 -36.31 -3.81
C CYS A 232 9.10 -36.25 -2.28
N LYS A 233 9.90 -37.14 -1.68
CA LYS A 233 10.09 -37.23 -0.21
C LYS A 233 11.47 -36.77 0.28
N ASN A 234 12.27 -36.19 -0.61
CA ASN A 234 13.56 -35.57 -0.31
C ASN A 234 13.97 -34.62 -1.45
N TYR A 235 14.97 -33.76 -1.21
CA TYR A 235 15.50 -32.84 -2.21
C TYR A 235 16.22 -33.57 -3.35
N THR A 236 16.83 -34.74 -3.09
CA THR A 236 17.50 -35.53 -4.14
C THR A 236 16.51 -35.94 -5.25
N CYS A 237 15.27 -36.30 -4.88
CA CYS A 237 14.19 -36.56 -5.82
C CYS A 237 13.83 -35.31 -6.63
N LEU A 238 13.72 -34.14 -5.97
CA LEU A 238 13.42 -32.87 -6.63
C LEU A 238 14.50 -32.45 -7.63
N VAL A 239 15.77 -32.59 -7.27
CA VAL A 239 16.92 -32.30 -8.15
C VAL A 239 16.91 -33.21 -9.38
N ASN A 240 16.60 -34.50 -9.20
CA ASN A 240 16.58 -35.47 -10.30
C ASN A 240 15.26 -35.52 -11.07
N ARG A 241 14.26 -34.72 -10.69
CA ARG A 241 12.91 -34.72 -11.28
C ARG A 241 12.91 -34.52 -12.79
N GLY A 242 13.82 -33.71 -13.32
CA GLY A 242 13.94 -33.47 -14.75
C GLY A 242 14.28 -34.72 -15.59
N LYS A 243 14.77 -35.79 -14.96
CA LYS A 243 15.04 -37.09 -15.59
C LYS A 243 13.82 -38.02 -15.59
N ALA A 244 12.81 -37.73 -14.77
CA ALA A 244 11.60 -38.52 -14.67
C ALA A 244 10.59 -38.13 -15.75
N LYS A 245 9.75 -39.08 -16.16
CA LYS A 245 8.61 -38.81 -17.04
C LYS A 245 7.53 -38.07 -16.22
N GLY A 246 7.08 -36.92 -16.72
CA GLY A 246 6.02 -36.14 -16.09
C GLY A 246 5.93 -34.71 -16.61
N SER A 247 4.81 -34.06 -16.33
CA SER A 247 4.62 -32.62 -16.51
C SER A 247 4.64 -31.98 -15.14
N TYR A 248 5.69 -31.22 -14.87
CA TYR A 248 5.91 -30.51 -13.61
C TYR A 248 6.03 -29.02 -13.91
N ASP A 249 5.53 -28.18 -13.00
CA ASP A 249 5.63 -26.72 -13.10
C ASP A 249 7.08 -26.27 -13.28
N CYS A 250 7.99 -26.88 -12.50
CA CYS A 250 9.41 -26.85 -12.82
C CYS A 250 10.09 -28.22 -12.74
N LYS A 251 10.84 -28.55 -13.79
CA LYS A 251 11.55 -29.83 -13.94
C LYS A 251 12.90 -29.88 -13.24
N ASP A 252 13.66 -28.78 -13.23
CA ASP A 252 15.05 -28.75 -12.74
C ASP A 252 15.40 -27.52 -11.88
N CYS A 253 14.40 -26.76 -11.41
CA CYS A 253 14.63 -25.56 -10.59
C CYS A 253 15.27 -25.85 -9.21
N PHE A 254 15.23 -27.09 -8.73
CA PHE A 254 15.89 -27.47 -7.49
C PHE A 254 17.37 -27.83 -7.68
N ASP A 255 17.84 -28.03 -8.91
CA ASP A 255 19.25 -28.22 -9.20
C ASP A 255 20.01 -26.89 -9.18
N LEU A 256 20.42 -26.50 -7.97
CA LEU A 256 21.22 -25.28 -7.74
C LEU A 256 22.65 -25.36 -8.29
N ARG A 257 23.08 -26.50 -8.84
CA ARG A 257 24.39 -26.64 -9.51
C ARG A 257 24.26 -26.60 -11.03
N GLY A 258 23.06 -26.80 -11.56
CA GLY A 258 22.73 -26.77 -12.97
C GLY A 258 22.37 -25.37 -13.48
N ARG A 259 21.32 -25.31 -14.32
CA ARG A 259 20.91 -24.09 -15.04
C ARG A 259 20.69 -22.90 -14.11
N GLU A 260 20.03 -23.12 -12.97
CA GLU A 260 19.71 -22.06 -11.99
C GLU A 260 20.94 -21.29 -11.53
N LYS A 261 22.10 -21.94 -11.44
CA LYS A 261 23.36 -21.30 -11.05
C LYS A 261 23.88 -20.31 -12.09
N VAL A 262 23.53 -20.43 -13.37
CA VAL A 262 24.12 -19.56 -14.41
C VAL A 262 23.12 -18.56 -14.99
N ARG A 263 21.84 -18.65 -14.60
CA ARG A 263 20.79 -17.75 -15.09
C ARG A 263 21.11 -16.28 -14.81
N TRP A 264 20.84 -15.45 -15.81
CA TRP A 264 21.02 -14.00 -15.82
C TRP A 264 22.45 -13.48 -15.59
N LEU A 265 23.46 -14.36 -15.64
CA LEU A 265 24.88 -13.94 -15.58
C LEU A 265 25.41 -13.50 -16.95
N ILE A 266 24.92 -14.12 -18.02
CA ILE A 266 25.40 -13.91 -19.39
C ILE A 266 24.20 -13.73 -20.32
N GLU A 267 24.30 -12.83 -21.30
CA GLU A 267 23.30 -12.65 -22.36
C GLU A 267 23.63 -13.59 -23.54
N ASN A 268 22.86 -14.66 -23.74
CA ASN A 268 23.06 -15.63 -24.82
C ASN A 268 22.11 -15.36 -26.01
N GLY A 269 22.10 -14.10 -26.47
CA GLY A 269 21.27 -13.65 -27.58
C GLY A 269 20.44 -12.43 -27.21
N LYS A 270 19.51 -12.04 -28.09
CA LYS A 270 18.73 -10.81 -27.91
C LYS A 270 17.63 -10.93 -26.85
N LEU A 271 17.19 -12.13 -26.52
CA LEU A 271 16.12 -12.37 -25.54
C LEU A 271 16.64 -12.44 -24.10
N ASP A 272 17.93 -12.70 -23.91
CA ASP A 272 18.52 -12.83 -22.57
C ASP A 272 19.06 -11.48 -22.09
N PHE A 273 18.61 -11.02 -20.93
CA PHE A 273 19.19 -9.87 -20.24
C PHE A 273 19.98 -10.33 -19.02
N SER A 274 21.17 -9.78 -18.85
CA SER A 274 21.96 -10.05 -17.64
C SER A 274 21.57 -9.08 -16.53
N ILE A 275 21.58 -9.55 -15.28
CA ILE A 275 21.30 -8.69 -14.12
C ILE A 275 22.22 -7.47 -14.12
N ASP A 276 23.51 -7.65 -14.40
CA ASP A 276 24.46 -6.53 -14.36
C ASP A 276 24.15 -5.47 -15.42
N ASN A 277 23.71 -5.86 -16.62
CA ASN A 277 23.30 -4.89 -17.64
C ASN A 277 21.97 -4.23 -17.32
N VAL A 278 21.01 -4.95 -16.77
CA VAL A 278 19.73 -4.37 -16.31
C VAL A 278 19.99 -3.35 -15.21
N LEU A 279 20.81 -3.66 -14.21
CA LEU A 279 21.15 -2.74 -13.13
C LEU A 279 21.90 -1.50 -13.61
N LYS A 280 22.78 -1.64 -14.62
CA LYS A 280 23.49 -0.51 -15.26
C LYS A 280 22.57 0.44 -16.03
N SER A 281 21.32 0.07 -16.31
CA SER A 281 20.34 0.98 -16.91
C SER A 281 19.88 2.09 -15.95
N LYS A 282 20.26 1.99 -14.68
CA LYS A 282 19.95 2.96 -13.63
C LYS A 282 21.22 3.43 -12.92
N PRO A 283 21.18 4.60 -12.26
CA PRO A 283 22.28 5.01 -11.39
C PRO A 283 22.56 3.94 -10.33
N ALA A 284 23.83 3.73 -10.00
CA ALA A 284 24.22 2.69 -9.05
C ALA A 284 23.53 2.89 -7.70
N GLY A 285 22.99 1.81 -7.13
CA GLY A 285 22.33 1.81 -5.82
C GLY A 285 20.87 2.28 -5.80
N THR A 286 20.25 2.62 -6.94
CA THR A 286 18.84 3.03 -6.96
C THR A 286 17.86 1.86 -6.94
N ILE A 287 18.27 0.68 -7.44
CA ILE A 287 17.47 -0.56 -7.38
C ILE A 287 17.85 -1.29 -6.11
N ARG A 288 16.92 -1.39 -5.14
CA ARG A 288 17.18 -1.90 -3.79
C ARG A 288 16.13 -2.89 -3.32
N ILE A 289 14.89 -2.70 -3.75
CA ILE A 289 13.77 -3.57 -3.43
C ILE A 289 12.95 -3.92 -4.67
N GLY A 290 12.51 -5.16 -4.76
CA GLY A 290 11.69 -5.61 -5.87
C GLY A 290 10.83 -6.82 -5.59
N LEU A 291 10.09 -7.22 -6.63
CA LEU A 291 9.22 -8.39 -6.65
C LEU A 291 9.62 -9.30 -7.80
N ASP A 292 9.65 -10.60 -7.58
CA ASP A 292 9.83 -11.63 -8.59
C ASP A 292 8.57 -12.47 -8.67
N ILE A 293 7.78 -12.26 -9.71
CA ILE A 293 6.50 -12.93 -9.91
C ILE A 293 6.77 -14.32 -10.48
N GLY A 294 6.45 -15.35 -9.69
CA GLY A 294 6.62 -16.73 -10.14
C GLY A 294 8.08 -17.20 -10.15
N GLY A 295 8.89 -16.76 -9.19
CA GLY A 295 10.34 -16.99 -9.17
C GLY A 295 10.79 -18.44 -8.89
N GLY A 296 9.87 -19.40 -8.87
CA GLY A 296 10.16 -20.82 -8.63
C GLY A 296 10.86 -21.04 -7.30
N THR A 297 12.13 -21.46 -7.33
CA THR A 297 12.96 -21.71 -6.14
C THR A 297 13.68 -20.45 -5.62
N GLY A 298 13.47 -19.28 -6.22
CA GLY A 298 14.02 -18.00 -5.78
C GLY A 298 15.43 -17.68 -6.31
N SER A 299 15.83 -18.26 -7.44
CA SER A 299 17.18 -18.06 -7.98
C SER A 299 17.46 -16.62 -8.44
N PHE A 300 16.45 -15.92 -8.98
CA PHE A 300 16.58 -14.50 -9.31
C PHE A 300 16.80 -13.69 -8.03
N ALA A 301 15.99 -13.92 -7.00
CA ALA A 301 16.16 -13.29 -5.70
C ALA A 301 17.54 -13.58 -5.08
N ALA A 302 18.07 -14.80 -5.20
CA ALA A 302 19.42 -15.13 -4.76
C ALA A 302 20.49 -14.29 -5.48
N ARG A 303 20.39 -14.17 -6.80
CA ARG A 303 21.32 -13.38 -7.64
C ARG A 303 21.25 -11.88 -7.33
N MET A 304 20.07 -11.38 -7.05
CA MET A 304 19.85 -10.00 -6.63
C MET A 304 20.37 -9.76 -5.21
N ARG A 305 20.24 -10.75 -4.31
CA ARG A 305 20.75 -10.69 -2.94
C ARG A 305 22.28 -10.61 -2.89
N GLU A 306 23.00 -11.28 -3.78
CA GLU A 306 24.46 -11.14 -3.94
C GLU A 306 24.88 -9.69 -4.26
N ARG A 307 23.96 -8.88 -4.77
CA ARG A 307 24.14 -7.46 -5.10
C ARG A 307 23.48 -6.54 -4.06
N ASN A 308 23.15 -7.08 -2.88
CA ASN A 308 22.47 -6.38 -1.80
C ASN A 308 21.06 -5.86 -2.14
N ILE A 309 20.38 -6.48 -3.11
CA ILE A 309 19.00 -6.13 -3.48
C ILE A 309 18.05 -7.14 -2.85
N THR A 310 17.00 -6.64 -2.19
CA THR A 310 15.98 -7.49 -1.57
C THR A 310 14.84 -7.75 -2.54
N ILE A 311 14.59 -9.01 -2.84
CA ILE A 311 13.49 -9.42 -3.72
C ILE A 311 12.50 -10.25 -2.90
N VAL A 312 11.23 -9.85 -2.94
CA VAL A 312 10.12 -10.70 -2.54
C VAL A 312 9.79 -11.60 -3.73
N THR A 313 9.74 -12.91 -3.55
CA THR A 313 9.45 -13.87 -4.62
C THR A 313 8.08 -14.48 -4.42
N SER A 314 7.15 -14.25 -5.34
CA SER A 314 5.89 -14.99 -5.33
C SER A 314 6.09 -16.39 -5.92
N SER A 315 5.52 -17.40 -5.25
CA SER A 315 5.61 -18.78 -5.71
C SER A 315 4.48 -19.64 -5.14
N MET A 316 4.09 -20.66 -5.88
CA MET A 316 3.09 -21.65 -5.49
C MET A 316 3.77 -22.99 -5.25
N ASN A 317 3.28 -23.79 -4.31
CA ASN A 317 3.89 -25.09 -3.97
C ASN A 317 3.40 -26.23 -4.90
N PHE A 318 3.50 -26.06 -6.22
CA PHE A 318 3.05 -27.06 -7.21
C PHE A 318 3.91 -28.34 -7.18
N ASP A 319 3.45 -29.34 -6.42
CA ASP A 319 4.16 -30.62 -6.18
C ASP A 319 5.64 -30.40 -5.76
N GLY A 320 5.90 -29.33 -5.02
CA GLY A 320 7.23 -28.98 -4.55
C GLY A 320 7.18 -27.90 -3.47
N PRO A 321 8.08 -27.94 -2.48
CA PRO A 321 8.10 -27.04 -1.34
C PRO A 321 8.78 -25.70 -1.67
N PHE A 322 8.35 -25.02 -2.75
CA PHE A 322 9.02 -23.83 -3.28
C PHE A 322 9.15 -22.72 -2.23
N ASN A 323 8.08 -22.37 -1.52
CA ASN A 323 8.10 -21.32 -0.52
C ASN A 323 9.05 -21.62 0.65
N ASN A 324 9.03 -22.85 1.18
CA ASN A 324 9.96 -23.27 2.24
C ASN A 324 11.42 -23.32 1.75
N PHE A 325 11.63 -23.72 0.50
CA PHE A 325 12.95 -23.74 -0.12
C PHE A 325 13.53 -22.33 -0.29
N ILE A 326 12.73 -21.38 -0.77
CA ILE A 326 13.09 -19.95 -0.84
C ILE A 326 13.47 -19.44 0.56
N ALA A 327 12.63 -19.69 1.58
CA ALA A 327 12.91 -19.26 2.95
C ALA A 327 14.22 -19.87 3.50
N SER A 328 14.47 -21.16 3.24
CA SER A 328 15.70 -21.85 3.68
C SER A 328 16.97 -21.28 3.07
N ARG A 329 16.87 -20.55 1.95
CA ARG A 329 17.97 -19.82 1.30
C ARG A 329 18.20 -18.42 1.90
N GLY A 330 17.42 -18.02 2.91
CA GLY A 330 17.46 -16.67 3.47
C GLY A 330 16.81 -15.61 2.58
N LEU A 331 15.85 -16.01 1.74
CA LEU A 331 15.10 -15.15 0.80
C LEU A 331 13.64 -15.01 1.26
N VAL A 332 12.91 -14.05 0.67
CA VAL A 332 11.54 -13.70 1.10
C VAL A 332 10.49 -14.33 0.18
N PRO A 333 9.84 -15.46 0.56
CA PRO A 333 8.74 -16.01 -0.22
C PRO A 333 7.42 -15.27 0.03
N LEU A 334 6.56 -15.26 -0.98
CA LEU A 334 5.17 -14.80 -0.90
C LEU A 334 4.26 -15.84 -1.55
N HIS A 335 3.48 -16.56 -0.74
CA HIS A 335 2.57 -17.58 -1.26
C HIS A 335 1.25 -16.92 -1.70
N ILE A 336 1.16 -16.57 -2.98
CA ILE A 336 0.01 -15.85 -3.55
C ILE A 336 -0.21 -16.27 -5.00
N SER A 337 -1.48 -16.43 -5.40
CA SER A 337 -1.87 -16.68 -6.80
C SER A 337 -1.78 -15.39 -7.64
N ILE A 338 -1.59 -15.53 -8.96
CA ILE A 338 -1.59 -14.40 -9.90
C ILE A 338 -2.96 -13.70 -10.01
N ALA A 339 -4.02 -14.32 -9.50
CA ALA A 339 -5.36 -13.73 -9.41
C ALA A 339 -5.48 -12.63 -8.35
N HIS A 340 -4.52 -12.53 -7.42
CA HIS A 340 -4.56 -11.49 -6.40
C HIS A 340 -3.94 -10.20 -6.92
N ARG A 341 -4.51 -9.09 -6.47
CA ARG A 341 -3.80 -7.82 -6.44
C ARG A 341 -2.55 -7.96 -5.57
N LEU A 342 -1.43 -7.47 -6.08
CA LEU A 342 -0.13 -7.44 -5.41
C LEU A 342 -0.25 -6.71 -4.06
N PRO A 343 0.13 -7.36 -2.94
CA PRO A 343 -0.06 -6.85 -1.59
C PRO A 343 1.02 -5.82 -1.20
N PHE A 344 1.36 -4.93 -2.13
CA PHE A 344 2.28 -3.82 -1.92
C PHE A 344 1.51 -2.51 -2.07
N VAL A 345 1.89 -1.53 -1.27
CA VAL A 345 1.41 -0.15 -1.44
C VAL A 345 1.90 0.40 -2.79
N ASP A 346 1.17 1.35 -3.35
CA ASP A 346 1.50 2.01 -4.61
C ASP A 346 2.88 2.66 -4.54
N GLY A 347 3.69 2.50 -5.59
CA GLY A 347 4.97 3.20 -5.74
C GLY A 347 6.04 2.84 -4.70
N VAL A 348 6.18 1.57 -4.31
CA VAL A 348 7.15 1.14 -3.30
C VAL A 348 8.29 0.26 -3.82
N LEU A 349 8.17 -0.28 -5.04
CA LEU A 349 9.17 -1.19 -5.62
C LEU A 349 10.03 -0.48 -6.66
N ASP A 350 11.32 -0.83 -6.71
CA ASP A 350 12.27 -0.30 -7.71
C ASP A 350 12.34 -1.19 -8.96
N ILE A 351 12.07 -2.49 -8.81
CA ILE A 351 12.04 -3.46 -9.90
C ILE A 351 10.97 -4.53 -9.68
N VAL A 352 10.27 -4.91 -10.75
CA VAL A 352 9.45 -6.11 -10.81
C VAL A 352 10.01 -6.99 -11.91
N HIS A 353 10.26 -8.25 -11.60
CA HIS A 353 10.69 -9.28 -12.53
C HIS A 353 9.59 -10.33 -12.69
N SER A 354 9.43 -10.88 -13.88
CA SER A 354 8.58 -12.04 -14.11
C SER A 354 9.17 -12.89 -15.22
N MET A 355 9.25 -14.20 -14.98
CA MET A 355 9.66 -15.18 -15.99
C MET A 355 8.69 -16.34 -16.04
N HIS A 356 8.23 -16.68 -17.26
CA HIS A 356 7.33 -17.81 -17.57
C HIS A 356 5.91 -17.80 -16.97
N VAL A 357 5.70 -17.24 -15.77
CA VAL A 357 4.37 -17.22 -15.13
C VAL A 357 3.41 -16.30 -15.85
N LEU A 358 3.81 -15.07 -16.14
CA LEU A 358 3.07 -14.21 -17.07
C LEU A 358 3.23 -14.77 -18.50
N SER A 359 2.16 -15.33 -19.04
CA SER A 359 2.09 -15.84 -20.42
C SER A 359 0.64 -16.01 -20.88
N ASN A 360 0.45 -16.53 -22.09
CA ASN A 360 -0.85 -16.58 -22.77
C ASN A 360 -1.93 -17.51 -22.16
N TRP A 361 -1.66 -18.19 -21.05
CA TRP A 361 -2.70 -18.93 -20.32
C TRP A 361 -3.58 -18.00 -19.47
N ILE A 362 -3.10 -16.79 -19.16
CA ILE A 362 -3.84 -15.79 -18.39
C ILE A 362 -4.87 -15.11 -19.32
N PRO A 363 -6.15 -15.01 -18.91
CA PRO A 363 -7.15 -14.27 -19.69
C PRO A 363 -6.74 -12.81 -19.93
N ASP A 364 -7.00 -12.28 -21.13
CA ASP A 364 -6.50 -10.97 -21.58
C ASP A 364 -6.82 -9.82 -20.59
N THR A 365 -8.05 -9.71 -20.10
CA THR A 365 -8.44 -8.67 -19.14
C THR A 365 -7.68 -8.80 -17.81
N MET A 366 -7.45 -10.02 -17.34
CA MET A 366 -6.72 -10.27 -16.10
C MET A 366 -5.23 -9.99 -16.28
N PHE A 367 -4.69 -10.29 -17.45
CA PHE A 367 -3.33 -9.91 -17.81
C PHE A 367 -3.16 -8.38 -17.83
N GLU A 368 -4.11 -7.66 -18.42
CA GLU A 368 -4.12 -6.18 -18.39
C GLU A 368 -4.16 -5.66 -16.95
N PHE A 369 -5.02 -6.22 -16.07
CA PHE A 369 -5.02 -5.86 -14.65
C PHE A 369 -3.69 -6.13 -13.96
N ALA A 370 -3.06 -7.28 -14.21
CA ALA A 370 -1.75 -7.60 -13.66
C ALA A 370 -0.70 -6.56 -14.09
N LEU A 371 -0.72 -6.09 -15.34
CA LEU A 371 0.20 -5.06 -15.82
C LEU A 371 -0.05 -3.69 -15.18
N TYR A 372 -1.32 -3.28 -15.01
CA TYR A 372 -1.63 -2.06 -14.25
C TYR A 372 -1.19 -2.17 -12.80
N ASP A 373 -1.30 -3.36 -12.22
CA ASP A 373 -0.90 -3.60 -10.85
C ASP A 373 0.63 -3.56 -10.67
N ILE A 374 1.37 -4.10 -11.63
CA ILE A 374 2.83 -3.94 -11.73
C ILE A 374 3.20 -2.46 -11.89
N TYR A 375 2.52 -1.73 -12.77
CA TYR A 375 2.71 -0.29 -12.95
C TYR A 375 2.44 0.49 -11.66
N ARG A 376 1.40 0.10 -10.91
CA ARG A 376 1.01 0.70 -9.64
C ARG A 376 2.08 0.54 -8.57
N VAL A 377 2.59 -0.68 -8.37
CA VAL A 377 3.57 -0.95 -7.28
C VAL A 377 4.97 -0.39 -7.56
N LEU A 378 5.32 -0.17 -8.84
CA LEU A 378 6.58 0.45 -9.23
C LEU A 378 6.62 1.93 -8.90
N ARG A 379 7.76 2.40 -8.38
CA ARG A 379 8.08 3.83 -8.24
C ARG A 379 8.20 4.51 -9.61
N PRO A 380 8.06 5.85 -9.69
CA PRO A 380 8.52 6.60 -10.84
C PRO A 380 9.96 6.21 -11.19
N GLY A 381 10.22 5.87 -12.45
CA GLY A 381 11.53 5.38 -12.92
C GLY A 381 11.83 3.92 -12.60
N GLY A 382 10.93 3.21 -11.91
CA GLY A 382 11.05 1.78 -11.59
C GLY A 382 10.99 0.91 -12.84
N LEU A 383 11.62 -0.27 -12.76
CA LEU A 383 11.77 -1.18 -13.90
C LEU A 383 10.80 -2.36 -13.82
N PHE A 384 10.10 -2.64 -14.91
CA PHE A 384 9.48 -3.94 -15.14
C PHE A 384 10.35 -4.75 -16.12
N TRP A 385 10.92 -5.84 -15.63
CA TRP A 385 11.67 -6.80 -16.43
C TRP A 385 10.79 -8.02 -16.70
N LEU A 386 10.32 -8.11 -17.94
CA LEU A 386 9.60 -9.26 -18.47
C LEU A 386 10.60 -10.17 -19.19
N ASP A 387 10.78 -11.39 -18.69
CA ASP A 387 11.75 -12.35 -19.22
C ASP A 387 11.05 -13.53 -19.90
N HIS A 388 11.32 -13.73 -21.19
CA HIS A 388 10.78 -14.85 -21.98
C HIS A 388 9.26 -15.07 -21.81
N PHE A 389 8.47 -13.99 -21.93
CA PHE A 389 7.02 -14.06 -22.00
C PHE A 389 6.59 -14.83 -23.23
N PHE A 390 5.70 -15.80 -23.06
CA PHE A 390 5.27 -16.71 -24.11
C PHE A 390 3.90 -16.34 -24.68
N CYS A 391 3.81 -16.29 -26.02
CA CYS A 391 2.55 -16.16 -26.73
C CYS A 391 2.57 -16.85 -28.10
N LEU A 392 1.38 -17.00 -28.71
CA LEU A 392 1.27 -17.40 -30.11
C LEU A 392 1.57 -16.22 -31.04
N GLY A 393 2.12 -16.51 -32.22
CA GLY A 393 2.54 -15.47 -33.17
C GLY A 393 1.42 -14.59 -33.69
N ASN A 394 0.20 -15.12 -33.80
CA ASN A 394 -0.98 -14.33 -34.15
C ASN A 394 -1.38 -13.35 -33.04
N GLN A 395 -1.11 -13.67 -31.77
CA GLN A 395 -1.42 -12.83 -30.60
C GLN A 395 -0.38 -11.72 -30.36
N LEU A 396 0.85 -11.90 -30.84
CA LEU A 396 1.97 -10.99 -30.57
C LEU A 396 1.62 -9.52 -30.90
N ASN A 397 1.28 -9.25 -32.16
CA ASN A 397 0.99 -7.89 -32.62
C ASN A 397 -0.49 -7.49 -32.48
N SER A 398 -1.40 -8.46 -32.39
CA SER A 398 -2.85 -8.19 -32.33
C SER A 398 -3.36 -8.00 -30.90
N THR A 399 -2.72 -8.64 -29.91
CA THR A 399 -3.14 -8.63 -28.51
C THR A 399 -2.07 -8.03 -27.62
N TYR A 400 -0.88 -8.64 -27.54
CA TYR A 400 0.07 -8.33 -26.46
C TYR A 400 0.83 -7.02 -26.65
N VAL A 401 1.37 -6.74 -27.84
CA VAL A 401 2.03 -5.45 -28.11
C VAL A 401 1.11 -4.25 -27.82
N PRO A 402 -0.14 -4.21 -28.33
CA PRO A 402 -1.09 -3.15 -27.99
C PRO A 402 -1.37 -3.02 -26.49
N VAL A 403 -1.51 -4.14 -25.78
CA VAL A 403 -1.72 -4.13 -24.33
C VAL A 403 -0.52 -3.49 -23.62
N PHE A 404 0.72 -3.87 -23.94
CA PHE A 404 1.91 -3.24 -23.34
C PHE A 404 2.01 -1.75 -23.63
N ASP A 405 1.65 -1.33 -24.86
CA ASP A 405 1.66 0.08 -25.26
C ASP A 405 0.62 0.90 -24.50
N LYS A 406 -0.54 0.30 -24.18
CA LYS A 406 -1.64 0.95 -23.44
C LYS A 406 -1.28 1.28 -21.98
N ILE A 407 -0.48 0.46 -21.30
CA ILE A 407 -0.16 0.64 -19.88
C ILE A 407 0.70 1.89 -19.62
N GLY A 408 1.45 2.36 -20.63
CA GLY A 408 2.23 3.60 -20.53
C GLY A 408 3.66 3.43 -20.01
N PHE A 409 4.23 2.22 -20.04
CA PHE A 409 5.65 2.03 -19.80
C PHE A 409 6.50 2.54 -20.98
N LYS A 410 7.66 3.12 -20.66
CA LYS A 410 8.71 3.41 -21.66
C LYS A 410 9.50 2.13 -21.95
N LYS A 411 9.61 1.75 -23.23
CA LYS A 411 10.44 0.61 -23.65
C LYS A 411 11.92 0.98 -23.61
N VAL A 412 12.68 0.41 -22.67
CA VAL A 412 14.14 0.57 -22.56
C VAL A 412 14.84 -0.47 -23.45
N ARG A 413 14.40 -1.72 -23.36
CA ARG A 413 14.80 -2.82 -24.27
C ARG A 413 13.55 -3.62 -24.63
N TRP A 414 13.43 -4.03 -25.88
CA TRP A 414 12.34 -4.89 -26.35
C TRP A 414 12.84 -5.82 -27.44
N HIS A 415 12.70 -7.12 -27.24
CA HIS A 415 13.04 -8.12 -28.24
C HIS A 415 11.95 -9.18 -28.29
N ALA A 416 11.57 -9.55 -29.50
CA ALA A 416 10.70 -10.68 -29.77
C ALA A 416 11.44 -11.69 -30.68
N GLY A 417 11.32 -12.96 -30.37
CA GLY A 417 11.98 -14.04 -31.12
C GLY A 417 11.13 -15.30 -31.15
N ARG A 418 11.30 -16.13 -32.19
CA ARG A 418 10.59 -17.40 -32.29
C ARG A 418 11.07 -18.37 -31.22
N LYS A 419 10.12 -19.04 -30.58
CA LYS A 419 10.37 -20.16 -29.67
C LYS A 419 10.47 -21.44 -30.50
N LEU A 420 11.64 -22.07 -30.50
CA LEU A 420 11.98 -23.17 -31.42
C LEU A 420 12.10 -24.55 -30.74
N ASP A 421 12.03 -24.60 -29.41
CA ASP A 421 12.15 -25.81 -28.59
C ASP A 421 11.07 -26.87 -28.87
N ARG A 422 9.90 -26.46 -29.39
CA ARG A 422 8.75 -27.34 -29.71
C ARG A 422 8.45 -27.47 -31.20
N GLY A 423 9.34 -26.98 -32.06
CA GLY A 423 9.15 -26.96 -33.51
C GLY A 423 8.64 -25.62 -34.05
N ILE A 424 9.11 -25.25 -35.24
CA ILE A 424 8.85 -23.96 -35.88
C ILE A 424 7.38 -23.80 -36.31
N GLU A 425 6.72 -24.92 -36.57
CA GLU A 425 5.33 -25.04 -37.00
C GLU A 425 4.32 -24.58 -35.93
N LYS A 426 4.72 -24.58 -34.65
CA LYS A 426 3.86 -24.11 -33.56
C LYS A 426 3.64 -22.60 -33.58
N ASN A 427 4.47 -21.85 -34.33
CA ASN A 427 4.44 -20.39 -34.40
C ASN A 427 4.38 -19.74 -33.00
N GLU A 428 5.19 -20.26 -32.09
CA GLU A 428 5.33 -19.78 -30.71
C GLU A 428 6.40 -18.68 -30.65
N TRP A 429 6.19 -17.68 -29.79
CA TRP A 429 7.10 -16.53 -29.66
C TRP A 429 7.43 -16.25 -28.20
N TYR A 430 8.65 -15.76 -27.99
CA TYR A 430 9.10 -15.16 -26.76
C TYR A 430 9.23 -13.65 -26.91
N ILE A 431 8.81 -12.92 -25.88
CA ILE A 431 9.06 -11.49 -25.70
C ILE A 431 9.91 -11.33 -24.45
N SER A 432 11.05 -10.64 -24.57
CA SER A 432 11.83 -10.15 -23.45
C SER A 432 11.89 -8.64 -23.51
N ALA A 433 11.50 -7.99 -22.41
CA ALA A 433 11.37 -6.55 -22.35
C ALA A 433 11.88 -5.98 -21.02
N LEU A 434 12.60 -4.87 -21.11
CA LEU A 434 12.91 -4.01 -19.99
C LEU A 434 12.12 -2.73 -20.18
N LEU A 435 11.17 -2.52 -19.30
CA LEU A 435 10.19 -1.46 -19.36
C LEU A 435 10.40 -0.54 -18.15
N GLU A 436 10.25 0.76 -18.34
CA GLU A 436 10.45 1.77 -17.29
C GLU A 436 9.16 2.54 -17.05
N LYS A 437 8.76 2.68 -15.80
CA LYS A 437 7.67 3.58 -15.41
C LYS A 437 8.13 5.04 -15.60
N PRO A 438 7.39 5.89 -16.34
CA PRO A 438 7.71 7.31 -16.48
C PRO A 438 7.88 8.03 -15.14
N MET A 439 8.67 9.10 -15.14
CA MET A 439 8.98 9.89 -13.95
C MET A 439 7.98 11.03 -13.67
N TYR A 440 7.05 11.30 -14.60
CA TYR A 440 6.23 12.51 -14.65
C TYR A 440 4.74 12.24 -14.45
#